data_AF-A0AAW2QQ63-F1
#
_entry.id   AF-A0AAW2QQ63-F1
#
_cell.length_a   1.000
_cell.length_b   1.000
_cell.length_c   1.000
_cell.angle_alpha   90.00
_cell.angle_beta   90.00
_cell.angle_gamma   90.00
#
_symmetry.space_group_name_H-M   'P 1'
#
loop_
_entity.id
_entity.type
_entity.pdbx_description
1 polymer ?
#
loop_
_entity_poly.entity_id
_entity_poly.type
_entity_poly.pdbx_seq_one_letter_code
_entity_poly.pdbx_strand_id
1 'polypeptide(L)'
;MQAGHSVHIAGLLRLDVEESSVDSLYVTVWASPLLPLHMGKMENACTMLEEHFGRQLQPPIGVGRVEELGKWVKKEFHVSGSIWDSSSVDIAAAGLGWFAIGLKGEAQLGVWTYDGVDVIVRNALLPQRSRNFEVSGFTVSEIVSKADRARSKKHQNEKKRKGSNSTEASSSASSSVSPADADSDPTYSASKSNSSSCSMQS
;
A
#
# COMPACT_ATOMS: atom_id res chain seq x y z
N MET A 1 4.47 0.75 3.47
CA MET A 1 3.74 -0.19 2.59
C MET A 1 3.24 -1.36 3.43
N GLN A 2 2.20 -2.06 3.00
CA GLN A 2 1.64 -3.24 3.69
C GLN A 2 1.55 -4.40 2.69
N ALA A 3 1.28 -5.62 3.18
CA ALA A 3 0.98 -6.74 2.30
C ALA A 3 -0.12 -6.40 1.28
N GLY A 4 0.01 -6.89 0.06
CA GLY A 4 -0.89 -6.60 -1.05
C GLY A 4 -0.68 -5.23 -1.71
N HIS A 5 0.39 -4.50 -1.41
CA HIS A 5 0.74 -3.24 -2.08
C HIS A 5 1.95 -3.39 -3.00
N SER A 6 1.99 -2.53 -4.02
CA SER A 6 3.08 -2.44 -4.97
C SER A 6 3.58 -1.01 -5.14
N VAL A 7 4.85 -0.86 -5.48
CA VAL A 7 5.43 0.41 -5.94
C VAL A 7 6.16 0.18 -7.26
N HIS A 8 5.86 1.01 -8.24
CA HIS A 8 6.45 1.00 -9.58
C HIS A 8 7.43 2.16 -9.71
N ILE A 9 8.57 1.90 -10.35
CA ILE A 9 9.51 2.90 -10.86
C ILE A 9 9.38 2.89 -12.37
N ALA A 10 8.66 3.87 -12.91
CA ALA A 10 8.26 3.91 -14.31
C ALA A 10 7.66 2.55 -14.75
N GLY A 11 7.82 2.19 -16.02
CA GLY A 11 7.53 0.85 -16.54
C GLY A 11 8.75 -0.07 -16.49
N LEU A 12 9.68 0.09 -15.55
CA LEU A 12 10.98 -0.61 -15.54
C LEU A 12 11.20 -1.55 -14.35
N LEU A 13 10.67 -1.18 -13.18
CA LEU A 13 10.85 -1.93 -11.95
C LEU A 13 9.60 -1.85 -11.09
N ARG A 14 9.20 -2.96 -10.48
CA ARG A 14 8.11 -3.00 -9.50
C ARG A 14 8.54 -3.81 -8.28
N LEU A 15 8.20 -3.33 -7.10
CA LEU A 15 8.31 -4.06 -5.84
C LEU A 15 6.91 -4.33 -5.31
N ASP A 16 6.60 -5.60 -5.07
CA ASP A 16 5.38 -6.11 -4.47
C ASP A 16 5.69 -6.57 -3.04
N VAL A 17 4.85 -6.18 -2.07
CA VAL A 17 4.86 -6.75 -0.72
C VAL A 17 3.83 -7.86 -0.68
N GLU A 18 4.27 -9.10 -0.72
CA GLU A 18 3.37 -10.25 -0.86
C GLU A 18 2.84 -10.66 0.50
N GLU A 19 3.77 -10.96 1.41
CA GLU A 19 3.49 -11.36 2.78
C GLU A 19 4.39 -10.58 3.73
N SER A 20 3.87 -10.34 4.94
CA SER A 20 4.60 -9.64 5.99
C SER A 20 4.12 -10.14 7.34
N SER A 21 5.07 -10.42 8.24
CA SER A 21 4.79 -10.73 9.65
C SER A 21 4.37 -9.51 10.48
N VAL A 22 4.53 -8.31 9.90
CA VAL A 22 4.18 -7.02 10.50
C VAL A 22 3.17 -6.26 9.64
N ASP A 23 2.38 -5.40 10.28
CA ASP A 23 1.30 -4.64 9.62
C ASP A 23 1.78 -3.70 8.52
N SER A 24 3.04 -3.26 8.58
CA SER A 24 3.63 -2.39 7.57
C SER A 24 5.14 -2.58 7.48
N LEU A 25 5.76 -2.00 6.46
CA LEU A 25 7.21 -1.88 6.31
C LEU A 25 7.54 -0.58 5.59
N TYR A 26 8.69 0.01 5.90
CA TYR A 26 9.21 1.19 5.19
C TYR A 26 9.96 0.74 3.94
N VAL A 27 9.59 1.33 2.81
CA VAL A 27 10.33 1.21 1.55
C VAL A 27 10.82 2.59 1.18
N THR A 28 12.14 2.76 1.14
CA THR A 28 12.76 3.96 0.58
C THR A 28 13.25 3.65 -0.82
N VAL A 29 12.74 4.36 -1.82
CA VAL A 29 13.11 4.16 -3.21
C VAL A 29 14.31 5.05 -3.56
N TRP A 30 15.38 4.42 -4.03
CA TRP A 30 16.58 5.09 -4.52
C TRP A 30 16.67 4.90 -6.01
N ALA A 31 16.22 5.89 -6.77
CA ALA A 31 16.23 5.87 -8.22
C ALA A 31 16.46 7.29 -8.76
N SER A 32 16.57 7.41 -10.09
CA SER A 32 16.63 8.72 -10.74
C SER A 32 15.37 9.54 -10.38
N PRO A 33 15.52 10.82 -10.00
CA PRO A 33 14.38 11.68 -9.65
C PRO A 33 13.49 12.02 -10.85
N LEU A 34 13.93 11.67 -12.06
CA LEU A 34 13.17 11.86 -13.30
C LEU A 34 12.23 10.68 -13.61
N LEU A 35 12.33 9.58 -12.86
CA LEU A 35 11.45 8.43 -13.04
C LEU A 35 10.19 8.60 -12.20
N PRO A 36 8.99 8.49 -12.79
CA PRO A 36 7.75 8.55 -12.03
C PRO A 36 7.66 7.35 -11.08
N LEU A 37 7.22 7.63 -9.85
CA LEU A 37 6.92 6.61 -8.86
C LEU A 37 5.41 6.46 -8.72
N HIS A 38 4.92 5.22 -8.78
CA HIS A 38 3.50 4.93 -8.61
C HIS A 38 3.29 3.81 -7.59
N MET A 39 2.65 4.15 -6.46
CA MET A 39 2.27 3.18 -5.43
C MET A 39 0.78 2.86 -5.56
N GLY A 40 0.43 1.58 -5.44
CA GLY A 40 -0.95 1.14 -5.50
C GLY A 40 -1.15 -0.21 -4.85
N LYS A 41 -2.37 -0.75 -5.00
CA LYS A 41 -2.65 -2.13 -4.61
C LYS A 41 -2.12 -3.09 -5.68
N MET A 42 -1.62 -4.24 -5.24
CA MET A 42 -1.09 -5.29 -6.09
C MET A 42 -2.16 -5.90 -7.01
N GLU A 43 -3.44 -5.89 -6.60
CA GLU A 43 -4.56 -6.34 -7.46
C GLU A 43 -4.66 -5.55 -8.78
N ASN A 44 -4.19 -4.29 -8.80
CA ASN A 44 -4.19 -3.45 -10.00
C ASN A 44 -2.91 -3.61 -10.83
N ALA A 45 -1.95 -4.45 -10.41
CA ALA A 45 -0.64 -4.54 -11.05
C ALA A 45 -0.71 -4.98 -12.52
N CYS A 46 -1.71 -5.82 -12.88
CA CYS A 46 -1.96 -6.17 -14.27
C CYS A 46 -2.43 -4.99 -15.10
N THR A 47 -3.42 -4.24 -14.61
CA THR A 47 -3.91 -3.02 -15.24
C THR A 47 -2.77 -2.00 -15.42
N MET A 48 -1.89 -1.86 -14.43
CA MET A 48 -0.71 -0.99 -14.55
C MET A 48 0.19 -1.38 -15.72
N LEU A 49 0.44 -2.68 -15.89
CA LEU A 49 1.27 -3.21 -16.96
C LEU A 49 0.63 -2.99 -18.35
N GLU A 50 -0.64 -3.34 -18.51
CA GLU A 50 -1.34 -3.32 -19.80
C GLU A 50 -1.73 -1.90 -20.24
N GLU A 51 -2.20 -1.07 -19.30
CA GLU A 51 -2.78 0.22 -19.61
C GLU A 51 -1.79 1.38 -19.46
N HIS A 52 -0.77 1.26 -18.61
CA HIS A 52 0.07 2.42 -18.27
C HIS A 52 1.52 2.35 -18.73
N PHE A 53 2.10 1.17 -18.97
CA PHE A 53 3.48 1.07 -19.45
C PHE A 53 3.60 1.65 -20.86
N GLY A 54 4.65 2.43 -21.12
CA GLY A 54 4.80 3.15 -22.39
C GLY A 54 3.90 4.38 -22.53
N ARG A 55 2.95 4.61 -21.60
CA ARG A 55 1.99 5.73 -21.60
C ARG A 55 2.23 6.69 -20.43
N GLN A 56 1.66 6.42 -19.26
CA GLN A 56 1.87 7.22 -18.05
C GLN A 56 3.11 6.76 -17.28
N LEU A 57 3.38 5.46 -17.28
CA LEU A 57 4.60 4.89 -16.71
C LEU A 57 5.69 4.82 -17.78
N GLN A 58 6.34 5.95 -17.97
CA GLN A 58 7.50 6.09 -18.85
C GLN A 58 8.75 6.41 -18.02
N PRO A 59 9.93 5.93 -18.43
CA PRO A 59 10.23 5.00 -19.53
C PRO A 59 9.64 3.57 -19.35
N PRO A 60 9.50 2.76 -20.43
CA PRO A 60 9.80 3.08 -21.84
C PRO A 60 8.86 4.15 -22.41
N ILE A 61 9.28 4.83 -23.49
CA ILE A 61 8.46 5.85 -24.16
C ILE A 61 7.75 5.20 -25.35
N GLY A 62 6.42 5.15 -25.30
CA GLY A 62 5.60 4.52 -26.34
C GLY A 62 5.34 3.04 -26.07
N VAL A 63 4.13 2.59 -26.41
CA VAL A 63 3.63 1.24 -26.10
C VAL A 63 4.43 0.15 -26.82
N GLY A 64 4.80 0.35 -28.09
CA GLY A 64 5.56 -0.64 -28.85
C GLY A 64 6.97 -0.92 -28.30
N ARG A 65 7.52 0.00 -27.50
CA ARG A 65 8.85 -0.17 -26.90
C ARG A 65 8.85 -1.04 -25.64
N VAL A 66 7.68 -1.36 -25.10
CA VAL A 66 7.56 -2.22 -23.92
C VAL A 66 7.99 -3.64 -24.27
N GLU A 67 7.59 -4.14 -25.43
CA GLU A 67 7.95 -5.48 -25.93
C GLU A 67 9.43 -5.60 -26.29
N GLU A 68 10.07 -4.50 -26.70
CA GLU A 68 11.51 -4.44 -26.98
C GLU A 68 12.39 -4.66 -25.75
N LEU A 69 11.86 -4.43 -24.54
CA LEU A 69 12.62 -4.54 -23.29
C LEU A 69 12.78 -5.99 -22.80
N GLY A 70 12.07 -6.94 -23.42
CA GLY A 70 12.13 -8.35 -23.06
C GLY A 70 10.99 -8.79 -22.15
N LYS A 71 11.20 -9.91 -21.45
CA LYS A 71 10.17 -10.55 -20.63
C LYS A 71 10.09 -9.90 -19.27
N TRP A 72 8.88 -9.51 -18.87
CA TRP A 72 8.61 -9.04 -17.51
C TRP A 72 8.58 -10.23 -16.54
N VAL A 73 9.61 -10.36 -15.69
CA VAL A 73 9.84 -11.52 -14.83
C VAL A 73 9.89 -11.13 -13.34
N LYS A 74 9.41 -12.04 -12.49
CA LYS A 74 9.43 -11.92 -11.03
C LYS A 74 10.68 -12.58 -10.44
N LYS A 75 11.27 -11.93 -9.43
CA LYS A 75 12.27 -12.48 -8.52
C LYS A 75 11.76 -12.35 -7.08
N GLU A 76 11.77 -13.44 -6.34
CA GLU A 76 11.26 -13.49 -4.96
C GLU A 76 12.39 -13.37 -3.94
N PHE A 77 12.16 -12.59 -2.89
CA PHE A 77 13.12 -12.35 -1.82
C PHE A 77 12.44 -12.44 -0.46
N HIS A 78 13.10 -13.12 0.47
CA HIS A 78 12.72 -13.10 1.89
C HIS A 78 13.69 -12.18 2.62
N VAL A 79 13.15 -11.21 3.35
CA VAL A 79 13.94 -10.21 4.06
C VAL A 79 13.50 -10.11 5.51
N SER A 80 14.49 -9.90 6.39
CA SER A 80 14.30 -9.75 7.81
C SER A 80 14.90 -8.45 8.33
N GLY A 81 14.35 -7.95 9.43
CA GLY A 81 14.82 -6.77 10.11
C GLY A 81 14.39 -6.74 11.56
N SER A 82 15.16 -6.06 12.41
CA SER A 82 14.92 -6.01 13.86
C SER A 82 14.60 -4.61 14.39
N ILE A 83 14.72 -3.58 13.54
CA ILE A 83 14.63 -2.17 13.92
C ILE A 83 13.91 -1.39 12.81
N TRP A 84 13.00 -0.50 13.18
CA TRP A 84 12.29 0.40 12.27
C TRP A 84 13.16 1.57 11.79
N ASP A 85 13.88 2.17 12.75
CA ASP A 85 14.81 3.28 12.61
C ASP A 85 16.06 3.00 11.75
N SER A 86 16.16 1.84 11.10
CA SER A 86 17.20 1.58 10.10
C SER A 86 16.73 0.64 8.99
N SER A 87 17.12 0.93 7.74
CA SER A 87 16.99 -0.07 6.67
C SER A 87 17.86 -1.30 6.98
N SER A 88 17.26 -2.49 6.91
CA SER A 88 17.95 -3.75 7.20
C SER A 88 18.70 -4.27 5.97
N VAL A 89 18.08 -4.15 4.78
CA VAL A 89 18.64 -4.61 3.51
C VAL A 89 18.29 -3.65 2.37
N ASP A 90 19.10 -3.69 1.32
CA ASP A 90 18.78 -3.10 0.03
C ASP A 90 18.48 -4.22 -0.98
N ILE A 91 17.41 -4.07 -1.76
CA ILE A 91 17.17 -4.86 -2.97
C ILE A 91 17.54 -4.00 -4.18
N ALA A 92 18.67 -4.29 -4.79
CA ALA A 92 19.26 -3.48 -5.86
C ALA A 92 19.00 -4.09 -7.24
N ALA A 93 18.46 -3.28 -8.16
CA ALA A 93 18.27 -3.63 -9.56
C ALA A 93 19.30 -2.87 -10.42
N ALA A 94 20.10 -3.59 -11.19
CA ALA A 94 21.21 -3.04 -11.95
C ALA A 94 20.75 -1.92 -12.90
N GLY A 95 21.37 -0.74 -12.77
CA GLY A 95 21.08 0.43 -13.62
C GLY A 95 19.79 1.19 -13.30
N LEU A 96 18.89 0.65 -12.47
CA LEU A 96 17.60 1.27 -12.16
C LEU A 96 17.56 1.90 -10.76
N GLY A 97 18.32 1.35 -9.82
CA GLY A 97 18.36 1.82 -8.44
C GLY A 97 18.20 0.69 -7.42
N TRP A 98 17.67 1.02 -6.24
CA TRP A 98 17.38 0.03 -5.21
C TRP A 98 16.22 0.44 -4.30
N PHE A 99 15.66 -0.56 -3.62
CA PHE A 99 14.71 -0.39 -2.53
C PHE A 99 15.42 -0.65 -1.22
N ALA A 100 15.50 0.34 -0.34
CA ALA A 100 15.97 0.15 1.03
C ALA A 100 14.78 -0.23 1.91
N ILE A 101 14.83 -1.42 2.51
CA ILE A 101 13.72 -2.01 3.27
C ILE A 101 13.99 -1.86 4.76
N GLY A 102 13.11 -1.16 5.46
CA GLY A 102 13.09 -1.04 6.92
C GLY A 102 11.87 -1.74 7.49
N LEU A 103 12.09 -2.74 8.36
CA LEU A 103 11.03 -3.49 9.01
C LEU A 103 11.54 -4.07 10.34
N LYS A 104 10.61 -4.35 11.26
CA LYS A 104 10.87 -5.10 12.49
C LYS A 104 10.14 -6.45 12.45
N GLY A 105 10.61 -7.33 11.58
CA GLY A 105 10.03 -8.65 11.34
C GLY A 105 10.56 -9.22 10.04
N GLU A 106 9.78 -10.13 9.48
CA GLU A 106 10.02 -10.82 8.21
C GLU A 106 9.00 -10.36 7.16
N ALA A 107 9.42 -10.29 5.90
CA ALA A 107 8.55 -10.07 4.75
C ALA A 107 9.01 -10.87 3.52
N GLN A 108 8.03 -11.29 2.71
CA GLN A 108 8.23 -11.86 1.38
C GLN A 108 7.92 -10.78 0.34
N LEU A 109 8.89 -10.52 -0.53
CA LEU A 109 8.87 -9.45 -1.50
C LEU A 109 9.04 -10.01 -2.92
N GLY A 110 8.21 -9.55 -3.84
CA GLY A 110 8.31 -9.86 -5.27
C GLY A 110 8.86 -8.66 -6.02
N VAL A 111 10.05 -8.77 -6.61
CA VAL A 111 10.60 -7.73 -7.50
C VAL A 111 10.40 -8.14 -8.93
N TRP A 112 9.75 -7.27 -9.71
CA TRP A 112 9.52 -7.48 -11.12
C TRP A 112 10.33 -6.50 -11.96
N THR A 113 11.00 -7.02 -12.97
CA THR A 113 11.74 -6.25 -13.96
C THR A 113 11.92 -7.07 -15.23
N TYR A 114 12.58 -6.53 -16.24
CA TYR A 114 12.83 -7.24 -17.48
C TYR A 114 13.93 -8.29 -17.33
N ASP A 115 13.84 -9.36 -18.11
CA ASP A 115 14.88 -10.37 -18.18
C ASP A 115 16.23 -9.76 -18.61
N GLY A 116 17.31 -10.34 -18.10
CA GLY A 116 18.66 -9.75 -18.22
C GLY A 116 18.99 -8.66 -17.21
N VAL A 117 18.01 -8.03 -16.54
CA VAL A 117 18.28 -7.11 -15.42
C VAL A 117 18.62 -7.90 -14.16
N ASP A 118 19.84 -7.70 -13.64
CA ASP A 118 20.24 -8.34 -12.40
C ASP A 118 19.59 -7.66 -11.18
N VAL A 119 19.16 -8.48 -10.21
CA VAL A 119 18.55 -8.01 -8.97
C VAL A 119 19.13 -8.80 -7.81
N ILE A 120 19.75 -8.09 -6.88
CA ILE A 120 20.47 -8.68 -5.75
C ILE A 120 19.99 -8.09 -4.42
N VAL A 121 20.06 -8.90 -3.37
CA VAL A 121 19.94 -8.43 -1.99
C VAL A 121 21.34 -8.13 -1.46
N ARG A 122 21.50 -7.00 -0.80
CA ARG A 122 22.76 -6.61 -0.17
C ARG A 122 22.51 -5.90 1.17
N ASN A 123 23.60 -5.70 1.92
CA ASN A 123 23.57 -4.86 3.12
C ASN A 123 23.13 -3.44 2.76
N ALA A 124 22.29 -2.84 3.60
CA ALA A 124 21.84 -1.47 3.42
C ALA A 124 23.04 -0.50 3.36
N LEU A 125 23.13 0.29 2.28
CA LEU A 125 24.23 1.26 2.13
C LEU A 125 24.03 2.53 2.97
N LEU A 126 22.77 2.91 3.22
CA LEU A 126 22.41 4.10 3.99
C LEU A 126 21.39 3.77 5.09
N PRO A 127 21.72 2.87 6.03
CA PRO A 127 20.76 2.34 6.99
C PRO A 127 20.17 3.42 7.89
N GLN A 128 20.93 4.44 8.27
CA GLN A 128 20.49 5.50 9.20
C GLN A 128 19.59 6.56 8.56
N ARG A 129 19.46 6.58 7.22
CA ARG A 129 18.60 7.59 6.57
C ARG A 129 17.11 7.34 6.78
N SER A 130 16.70 6.12 7.14
CA SER A 130 15.29 5.86 7.47
C SER A 130 14.80 6.77 8.59
N ARG A 131 15.61 7.09 9.60
CA ARG A 131 15.27 8.04 10.69
C ARG A 131 14.82 9.42 10.20
N ASN A 132 15.38 9.88 9.09
CA ASN A 132 15.07 11.20 8.54
C ASN A 132 13.80 11.18 7.68
N PHE A 133 13.43 10.02 7.15
CA PHE A 133 12.26 9.83 6.28
C PHE A 133 11.08 9.22 7.04
N GLU A 134 11.32 8.67 8.22
CA GLU A 134 10.35 8.10 9.13
C GLU A 134 9.72 9.20 9.98
N VAL A 135 8.50 9.60 9.60
CA VAL A 135 7.64 10.37 10.48
C VAL A 135 6.59 9.42 11.03
N SER A 136 6.74 9.03 12.30
CA SER A 136 5.71 8.30 13.04
C SER A 136 4.39 9.07 12.91
N GLY A 137 3.39 8.49 12.25
CA GLY A 137 2.06 9.09 12.09
C GLY A 137 1.76 9.78 10.74
N PHE A 138 2.67 9.83 9.76
CA PHE A 138 2.38 10.42 8.44
C PHE A 138 1.52 9.53 7.51
N THR A 139 0.92 8.46 8.03
CA THR A 139 -0.23 7.88 7.33
C THR A 139 -1.33 8.95 7.30
N VAL A 140 -1.83 9.24 6.10
CA VAL A 140 -2.96 10.16 5.83
C VAL A 140 -4.13 9.96 6.83
N SER A 141 -4.23 8.77 7.42
CA SER A 141 -5.03 8.41 8.59
C SER A 141 -4.99 9.43 9.73
N GLU A 142 -3.87 10.04 10.15
CA GLU A 142 -3.90 10.97 11.30
C GLU A 142 -4.50 12.33 10.91
N ILE A 143 -4.21 12.82 9.70
CA ILE A 143 -4.78 14.06 9.17
C ILE A 143 -6.29 13.90 8.94
N VAL A 144 -6.69 12.79 8.31
CA VAL A 144 -8.10 12.44 8.08
C VAL A 144 -8.80 12.20 9.41
N SER A 145 -8.19 11.47 10.35
CA SER A 145 -8.78 11.26 11.69
C SER A 145 -8.94 12.55 12.47
N LYS A 146 -7.98 13.48 12.39
CA LYS A 146 -8.10 14.81 13.00
C LYS A 146 -9.23 15.61 12.35
N ALA A 147 -9.36 15.57 11.04
CA ALA A 147 -10.45 16.22 10.30
C ALA A 147 -11.83 15.62 10.66
N ASP A 148 -11.96 14.30 10.70
CA ASP A 148 -13.20 13.60 11.06
C ASP A 148 -13.58 13.85 12.52
N ARG A 149 -12.61 13.86 13.43
CA ARG A 149 -12.83 14.21 14.84
C ARG A 149 -13.27 15.67 15.01
N ALA A 150 -12.71 16.59 14.22
CA ALA A 150 -13.13 17.99 14.22
C ALA A 150 -14.57 18.15 13.68
N ARG A 151 -14.92 17.44 12.60
CA ARG A 151 -16.26 17.44 12.01
C ARG A 151 -17.31 16.86 12.96
N SER A 152 -16.97 15.77 13.66
CA SER A 152 -17.84 15.13 14.65
C SER A 152 -18.12 16.03 15.86
N LYS A 153 -17.11 16.76 16.34
CA LYS A 153 -17.27 17.74 17.44
C LYS A 153 -18.15 18.92 17.05
N LYS A 154 -18.07 19.40 15.80
CA LYS A 154 -18.92 20.48 15.28
C LYS A 154 -20.39 20.06 15.23
N HIS A 155 -20.68 18.85 14.73
CA HIS A 155 -22.05 18.30 14.70
C HIS A 155 -22.65 18.09 16.09
N GLN A 156 -21.86 17.68 17.09
CA GLN A 156 -22.33 17.56 18.47
C GLN A 156 -22.66 18.92 19.10
N ASN A 157 -21.86 19.96 18.84
CA ASN A 157 -22.13 21.31 19.33
C ASN A 157 -23.35 21.96 18.66
N GLU A 158 -23.59 21.70 17.37
CA GLU A 158 -24.80 22.16 16.67
C GLU A 158 -26.07 21.46 17.19
N LYS A 159 -26.02 20.15 17.47
CA LYS A 159 -27.13 19.42 18.12
C LYS A 159 -27.42 19.93 19.54
N LYS A 160 -26.40 20.23 20.34
CA LYS A 160 -26.58 20.83 21.68
C LYS A 160 -27.21 22.23 21.62
N ARG A 161 -26.84 23.06 20.65
CA ARG A 161 -27.45 24.38 20.42
C ARG A 161 -28.89 24.32 19.92
N LYS A 162 -29.26 23.26 19.18
CA LYS A 162 -30.63 23.07 18.70
C LYS A 162 -31.56 22.47 19.77
N GLY A 163 -31.02 21.73 20.74
CA GLY A 163 -31.76 21.17 21.87
C GLY A 163 -32.09 22.16 22.99
N SER A 164 -31.42 23.32 23.06
CA SER A 164 -31.71 24.35 24.08
C SER A 164 -32.84 25.31 23.71
N ASN A 165 -33.45 25.18 22.52
CA ASN A 165 -34.47 26.10 22.00
C ASN A 165 -35.86 25.47 21.82
N SER A 166 -36.12 24.28 22.35
CA SER A 166 -37.44 23.65 22.26
C SER A 166 -37.83 23.01 23.59
N THR A 167 -38.25 23.85 24.53
CA THR A 167 -39.12 23.44 25.63
C THR A 167 -40.39 24.27 25.51
N GLU A 168 -41.36 23.77 24.73
CA GLU A 168 -42.81 23.94 24.96
C GLU A 168 -43.60 23.21 23.86
N ALA A 169 -44.75 22.68 24.27
CA ALA A 169 -45.76 21.91 23.52
C ALA A 169 -45.55 20.39 23.40
N SER A 170 -46.08 19.69 24.41
CA SER A 170 -46.32 18.25 24.47
C SER A 170 -47.74 17.87 24.03
N SER A 171 -47.86 16.94 23.09
CA SER A 171 -48.95 15.97 22.87
C SER A 171 -48.43 14.98 21.82
N SER A 172 -48.66 13.67 21.78
CA SER A 172 -49.58 12.73 22.43
C SER A 172 -49.06 11.30 22.18
N ALA A 173 -49.44 10.38 23.07
CA ALA A 173 -49.38 8.90 23.06
C ALA A 173 -48.96 8.11 21.78
N SER A 174 -48.19 7.03 21.96
CA SER A 174 -48.71 5.64 21.88
C SER A 174 -47.63 4.55 22.09
N SER A 175 -48.13 3.42 22.63
CA SER A 175 -47.59 2.06 22.86
C SER A 175 -46.72 1.47 21.71
N SER A 176 -45.88 0.44 21.84
CA SER A 176 -45.90 -0.78 22.67
C SER A 176 -44.61 -1.63 22.41
N VAL A 177 -44.12 -2.27 23.48
CA VAL A 177 -43.64 -3.68 23.58
C VAL A 177 -42.54 -4.20 22.63
N SER A 178 -41.40 -4.61 23.22
CA SER A 178 -40.51 -5.72 22.79
C SER A 178 -40.86 -6.96 23.65
N PRO A 179 -40.56 -8.25 23.29
CA PRO A 179 -39.18 -8.73 23.01
C PRO A 179 -39.07 -9.92 22.03
N ALA A 180 -37.85 -10.31 21.65
CA ALA A 180 -37.33 -11.68 21.76
C ALA A 180 -36.06 -11.89 20.90
N ASP A 181 -35.04 -12.44 21.54
CA ASP A 181 -33.83 -13.03 20.97
C ASP A 181 -34.14 -14.32 20.17
N ALA A 182 -33.42 -14.55 19.08
CA ALA A 182 -33.06 -15.88 18.60
C ALA A 182 -31.93 -15.80 17.54
N ASP A 183 -30.73 -16.11 18.01
CA ASP A 183 -29.66 -16.90 17.39
C ASP A 183 -29.79 -17.32 15.90
N SER A 184 -28.81 -16.93 15.07
CA SER A 184 -28.33 -17.74 13.93
C SER A 184 -26.99 -17.20 13.41
N ASP A 185 -25.94 -18.01 13.61
CA ASP A 185 -24.63 -17.93 12.96
C ASP A 185 -24.75 -18.08 11.42
N PRO A 186 -23.89 -17.41 10.63
CA PRO A 186 -23.42 -18.00 9.40
C PRO A 186 -21.90 -18.02 9.31
N THR A 187 -21.42 -19.24 9.10
CA THR A 187 -20.09 -19.63 8.66
C THR A 187 -19.56 -18.76 7.50
N TYR A 188 -18.39 -18.15 7.68
CA TYR A 188 -17.65 -17.50 6.59
C TYR A 188 -16.61 -18.47 6.03
N SER A 189 -16.85 -18.97 4.83
CA SER A 189 -15.89 -19.75 4.05
C SER A 189 -14.78 -18.81 3.54
N ALA A 190 -13.54 -19.11 3.91
CA ALA A 190 -12.36 -18.44 3.36
C ALA A 190 -12.17 -18.87 1.90
N SER A 191 -12.41 -17.96 0.96
CA SER A 191 -11.95 -18.10 -0.41
C SER A 191 -10.46 -17.77 -0.45
N LYS A 192 -9.65 -18.75 -0.85
CA LYS A 192 -8.24 -18.56 -1.18
C LYS A 192 -8.14 -17.56 -2.32
N SER A 193 -7.48 -16.43 -2.09
CA SER A 193 -7.08 -15.50 -3.14
C SER A 193 -5.96 -16.15 -3.95
N ASN A 194 -6.21 -16.44 -5.22
CA ASN A 194 -5.17 -16.79 -6.17
C ASN A 194 -4.23 -15.59 -6.33
N SER A 195 -2.94 -15.80 -6.07
CA SER A 195 -1.88 -14.86 -6.44
C SER A 195 -1.73 -14.85 -7.97
N SER A 196 -2.39 -13.90 -8.62
CA SER A 196 -2.32 -13.72 -10.07
C SER A 196 -0.90 -13.30 -10.48
N SER A 197 -0.09 -14.22 -11.03
CA SER A 197 1.22 -13.87 -11.59
C SER A 197 1.03 -13.15 -12.93
N CYS A 198 1.08 -11.82 -12.92
CA CYS A 198 0.97 -11.03 -14.15
C CYS A 198 2.32 -10.97 -14.87
N SER A 199 2.57 -11.93 -15.76
CA SER A 199 3.71 -11.92 -16.69
C SER A 199 3.23 -11.47 -18.07
N MET A 200 4.06 -10.76 -18.82
CA MET A 200 3.77 -10.48 -20.23
C MET A 200 3.71 -11.81 -21.00
N GLN A 201 2.59 -12.08 -21.66
CA GLN A 201 2.52 -13.19 -22.61
C GLN A 201 3.30 -12.78 -23.87
N SER A 202 4.26 -13.62 -24.23
CA SER A 202 5.11 -13.50 -25.42
C SER A 202 4.38 -13.86 -26.70
#